data_AF-A0A8K9VCR0-F1
#
_entry.id   AF-A0A8K9VCR0-F1
#
_cell.length_a   1.000
_cell.length_b   1.000
_cell.length_c   1.000
_cell.angle_alpha   90.00
_cell.angle_beta   90.00
_cell.angle_gamma   90.00
#
_symmetry.space_group_name_H-M   'P 1'
#
loop_
_entity.id
_entity.type
_entity.pdbx_description
1 polymer ?
#
loop_
_entity_poly.entity_id
_entity_poly.type
_entity_poly.pdbx_seq_one_letter_code
_entity_poly.pdbx_strand_id
1 'polypeptide(L)'
;MSASGFSDLREKLKSMTPHRDNYKNKVTDKDDSSSNGNGRKRKHRDSSEDEVEPVESREQEARRVQSGIVQVEVFSKEDCDVIEGKINEVVANGEAGLYREHTVDRAPLRNKYFFGEGYTYGAQLEKRGPGQERLYPKGEVDDIPTWVHDLVITKLVASGVVPEGFVNSAVINDYQPGGCIVSHVDPLHIFARPIVSVSFFSDSALCFGCRFQFKPIRVSEPVLELPVRRGSVTVLSGYAADDITHCIRPQDIKERRAVIILRKTRPDAPRVDQSPSPNPSPPERHAPLKAKRSHRRADPDAAHRPRVLEMDKEENRHSSSSSRLHRRSNSSENYWRRSQDGDVSRKVKMRRH
;
A
#
# COMPACT_ATOMS: atom_id res chain seq x y z
N MET A 1 5.88 -26.79 39.75
CA MET A 1 6.14 -25.34 39.63
C MET A 1 6.75 -25.10 38.25
N SER A 2 6.41 -24.06 37.49
CA SER A 2 5.34 -23.07 37.64
C SER A 2 4.98 -22.54 36.25
N ALA A 3 3.70 -22.58 35.89
CA ALA A 3 3.25 -22.13 34.57
C ALA A 3 3.04 -20.61 34.55
N SER A 4 3.59 -19.96 33.53
CA SER A 4 3.26 -18.60 33.12
C SER A 4 3.50 -18.49 31.61
N GLY A 5 2.73 -17.73 30.84
CA GLY A 5 1.63 -16.85 31.24
C GLY A 5 1.38 -15.80 30.17
N PHE A 6 1.10 -16.25 28.93
CA PHE A 6 0.88 -15.36 27.80
C PHE A 6 -0.35 -14.47 28.05
N SER A 7 -0.13 -13.17 28.20
CA SER A 7 -1.19 -12.18 28.40
C SER A 7 -1.74 -11.72 27.05
N ASP A 8 -3.05 -11.88 26.87
CA ASP A 8 -3.76 -11.35 25.70
C ASP A 8 -3.64 -9.81 25.69
N LEU A 9 -3.28 -9.24 24.54
CA LEU A 9 -3.28 -7.79 24.31
C LEU A 9 -4.64 -7.16 24.67
N ARG A 10 -5.74 -7.91 24.53
CA ARG A 10 -7.10 -7.51 24.89
C ARG A 10 -7.30 -7.24 26.39
N GLU A 11 -6.54 -7.89 27.28
CA GLU A 11 -6.57 -7.60 28.71
C GLU A 11 -5.76 -6.33 29.04
N LYS A 12 -4.58 -6.22 28.42
CA LYS A 12 -3.67 -5.08 28.60
C LYS A 12 -4.27 -3.74 28.13
N LEU A 13 -5.21 -3.78 27.18
CA LEU A 13 -6.00 -2.63 26.75
C LEU A 13 -7.16 -2.25 27.71
N LYS A 14 -7.69 -3.19 28.50
CA LYS A 14 -8.78 -2.92 29.47
C LYS A 14 -8.28 -2.25 30.75
N SER A 15 -7.07 -2.56 31.21
CA SER A 15 -6.52 -2.01 32.45
C SER A 15 -6.08 -0.54 32.35
N MET A 16 -6.12 0.07 31.16
CA MET A 16 -5.65 1.44 30.92
C MET A 16 -6.77 2.51 30.84
N THR A 17 -8.05 2.15 31.00
CA THR A 17 -9.18 3.09 30.89
C THR A 17 -10.02 3.14 32.18
N PRO A 18 -9.91 4.19 33.00
CA PRO A 18 -10.83 4.39 34.10
C PRO A 18 -12.21 4.87 33.62
N HIS A 19 -13.23 4.08 33.94
CA HIS A 19 -14.60 4.54 34.26
C HIS A 19 -15.42 5.29 33.19
N ARG A 20 -16.22 4.57 32.37
CA ARG A 20 -17.51 5.11 31.87
C ARG A 20 -18.61 4.09 31.53
N ASP A 21 -18.71 2.98 32.25
CA ASP A 21 -19.89 2.12 32.18
C ASP A 21 -21.08 2.72 32.96
N ASN A 22 -21.92 3.49 32.25
CA ASN A 22 -23.38 3.54 32.50
C ASN A 22 -24.10 4.41 31.46
N TYR A 23 -24.95 3.78 30.64
CA TYR A 23 -26.29 4.27 30.33
C TYR A 23 -27.14 3.09 29.85
N LYS A 24 -28.26 2.83 30.52
CA LYS A 24 -29.07 1.62 30.30
C LYS A 24 -30.55 1.99 30.23
N ASN A 25 -31.22 1.45 29.21
CA ASN A 25 -32.66 1.16 29.15
C ASN A 25 -33.72 2.29 29.19
N LYS A 26 -34.51 2.25 28.10
CA LYS A 26 -35.99 2.10 28.07
C LYS A 26 -36.94 3.31 28.15
N VAL A 27 -37.81 3.31 27.14
CA VAL A 27 -39.28 3.49 27.17
C VAL A 27 -39.84 4.85 27.57
N THR A 28 -40.54 5.45 26.61
CA THR A 28 -41.77 6.21 26.84
C THR A 28 -42.85 5.64 25.91
N ASP A 29 -44.08 5.53 26.42
CA ASP A 29 -45.29 5.14 25.71
C ASP A 29 -46.25 6.35 25.76
N LYS A 30 -46.98 6.60 24.66
CA LYS A 30 -48.37 7.13 24.64
C LYS A 30 -48.69 8.52 25.25
N ASP A 31 -49.67 9.31 24.80
CA ASP A 31 -50.68 9.18 23.72
C ASP A 31 -51.09 10.60 23.22
N ASP A 32 -51.85 10.64 22.12
CA ASP A 32 -52.78 11.69 21.63
C ASP A 32 -52.51 13.21 21.78
N SER A 33 -52.57 13.91 20.63
CA SER A 33 -53.71 14.82 20.36
C SER A 33 -53.81 15.24 18.88
N SER A 34 -55.03 15.48 18.41
CA SER A 34 -55.38 15.71 17.00
C SER A 34 -55.30 17.17 16.56
N SER A 35 -54.86 17.41 15.32
CA SER A 35 -55.31 18.56 14.52
C SER A 35 -55.31 18.23 13.02
N ASN A 36 -56.31 18.73 12.29
CA ASN A 36 -56.63 18.34 10.91
C ASN A 36 -56.33 19.48 9.93
N GLY A 37 -55.78 19.20 8.74
CA GLY A 37 -55.29 20.24 7.82
C GLY A 37 -55.11 19.81 6.36
N ASN A 38 -56.15 19.98 5.55
CA ASN A 38 -56.15 19.62 4.12
C ASN A 38 -55.36 20.62 3.25
N GLY A 39 -54.27 20.18 2.59
CA GLY A 39 -53.40 21.02 1.75
C GLY A 39 -53.26 20.53 0.30
N ARG A 40 -53.77 21.31 -0.67
CA ARG A 40 -53.86 20.92 -2.09
C ARG A 40 -52.51 20.98 -2.86
N LYS A 41 -52.35 20.02 -3.78
CA LYS A 41 -51.62 20.08 -5.08
C LYS A 41 -50.24 20.79 -5.13
N ARG A 42 -49.22 20.02 -5.51
CA ARG A 42 -48.44 20.29 -6.74
C ARG A 42 -47.69 19.03 -7.21
N LYS A 43 -47.91 18.62 -8.48
CA LYS A 43 -46.96 17.74 -9.18
C LYS A 43 -45.76 18.61 -9.58
N HIS A 44 -44.58 18.36 -9.03
CA HIS A 44 -43.35 18.71 -9.73
C HIS A 44 -42.94 17.47 -10.52
N ARG A 45 -43.18 17.48 -11.83
CA ARG A 45 -42.52 16.55 -12.74
C ARG A 45 -41.19 17.21 -13.07
N ASP A 46 -40.23 17.08 -12.16
CA ASP A 46 -38.86 17.29 -12.57
C ASP A 46 -38.47 16.13 -13.49
N SER A 47 -37.69 16.45 -14.51
CA SER A 47 -37.31 15.51 -15.55
C SER A 47 -35.82 15.66 -15.84
N SER A 48 -35.03 15.80 -14.77
CA SER A 48 -33.61 15.47 -14.84
C SER A 48 -33.51 13.96 -15.06
N GLU A 49 -33.24 13.59 -16.31
CA GLU A 49 -32.55 12.34 -16.60
C GLU A 49 -31.09 12.55 -16.16
N ASP A 50 -30.90 12.61 -14.84
CA ASP A 50 -29.59 12.43 -14.24
C ASP A 50 -29.15 11.03 -14.68
N GLU A 51 -28.10 10.93 -15.51
CA GLU A 51 -27.48 9.65 -15.83
C GLU A 51 -26.82 9.13 -14.55
N VAL A 52 -27.60 8.39 -13.76
CA VAL A 52 -27.13 7.64 -12.61
C VAL A 52 -26.28 6.49 -13.16
N GLU A 53 -25.01 6.79 -13.39
CA GLU A 53 -23.92 5.82 -13.53
C GLU A 53 -24.20 4.64 -12.58
N PRO A 54 -24.50 3.45 -13.11
CA PRO A 54 -25.04 2.37 -12.32
C PRO A 54 -24.00 1.97 -11.29
N VAL A 55 -24.31 2.19 -10.01
CA VAL A 55 -23.45 1.82 -8.89
C VAL A 55 -23.13 0.33 -9.01
N GLU A 56 -21.93 0.00 -9.48
CA GLU A 56 -21.55 -1.38 -9.77
C GLU A 56 -21.77 -2.21 -8.51
N SER A 57 -22.56 -3.27 -8.64
CA SER A 57 -22.76 -4.19 -7.53
C SER A 57 -21.42 -4.83 -7.21
N ARG A 58 -21.12 -5.00 -5.91
CA ARG A 58 -19.96 -5.77 -5.45
C ARG A 58 -19.88 -7.17 -6.09
N GLU A 59 -21.01 -7.76 -6.49
CA GLU A 59 -21.05 -9.00 -7.27
C GLU A 59 -20.57 -8.85 -8.73
N GLN A 60 -20.82 -7.71 -9.36
CA GLN A 60 -20.34 -7.41 -10.71
C GLN A 60 -18.84 -7.15 -10.67
N GLU A 61 -18.38 -6.34 -9.71
CA GLU A 61 -16.95 -6.10 -9.47
C GLU A 61 -16.23 -7.42 -9.17
N ALA A 62 -16.75 -8.25 -8.26
CA ALA A 62 -16.15 -9.55 -7.96
C ALA A 62 -16.06 -10.50 -9.18
N ARG A 63 -17.00 -10.45 -10.13
CA ARG A 63 -16.89 -11.18 -11.40
C ARG A 63 -15.78 -10.62 -12.30
N ARG A 64 -15.59 -9.30 -12.34
CA ARG A 64 -14.44 -8.67 -13.04
C ARG A 64 -13.12 -9.13 -12.43
N VAL A 65 -13.02 -9.15 -11.09
CA VAL A 65 -11.84 -9.68 -10.38
C VAL A 65 -11.62 -11.16 -10.71
N GLN A 66 -12.66 -12.01 -10.64
CA GLN A 66 -12.55 -13.43 -10.99
C GLN A 66 -12.08 -13.64 -12.45
N SER A 67 -12.52 -12.80 -13.40
CA SER A 67 -12.10 -12.91 -14.81
C SER A 67 -10.60 -12.68 -15.04
N GLY A 68 -9.91 -12.03 -14.09
CA GLY A 68 -8.46 -11.81 -14.13
C GLY A 68 -7.63 -12.85 -13.37
N ILE A 69 -8.26 -13.81 -12.70
CA ILE A 69 -7.61 -14.80 -11.83
C ILE A 69 -7.64 -16.18 -12.49
N VAL A 70 -6.48 -16.85 -12.53
CA VAL A 70 -6.39 -18.30 -12.76
C VAL A 70 -5.67 -18.95 -11.57
N GLN A 71 -6.22 -20.03 -11.05
CA GLN A 71 -5.56 -20.89 -10.07
C GLN A 71 -5.33 -22.28 -10.64
N VAL A 72 -4.13 -22.84 -10.41
CA VAL A 72 -3.77 -24.20 -10.81
C VAL A 72 -2.97 -24.91 -9.72
N GLU A 73 -3.13 -26.23 -9.63
CA GLU A 73 -2.40 -27.11 -8.73
C GLU A 73 -1.25 -27.76 -9.52
N VAL A 74 -0.01 -27.32 -9.27
CA VAL A 74 1.21 -27.73 -10.02
C VAL A 74 2.24 -28.43 -9.13
N PHE A 75 2.19 -28.18 -7.83
CA PHE A 75 3.17 -28.67 -6.85
C PHE A 75 2.54 -29.74 -5.99
N SER A 76 3.19 -30.91 -5.89
CA SER A 76 2.79 -31.94 -4.93
C SER A 76 3.11 -31.50 -3.50
N LYS A 77 2.67 -32.29 -2.51
CA LYS A 77 3.02 -32.05 -1.12
C LYS A 77 4.54 -32.13 -0.92
N GLU A 78 5.17 -33.12 -1.55
CA GLU A 78 6.60 -33.43 -1.51
C GLU A 78 7.42 -32.33 -2.20
N ASP A 79 6.94 -31.78 -3.32
CA ASP A 79 7.53 -30.58 -3.94
C ASP A 79 7.55 -29.41 -2.96
N CYS A 80 6.43 -29.18 -2.26
CA CYS A 80 6.32 -28.11 -1.27
C CYS A 80 7.25 -28.36 -0.08
N ASP A 81 7.35 -29.59 0.42
CA ASP A 81 8.26 -29.98 1.51
C ASP A 81 9.73 -29.64 1.14
N VAL A 82 10.16 -29.93 -0.10
CA VAL A 82 11.52 -29.61 -0.59
C VAL A 82 11.73 -28.11 -0.80
N ILE A 83 10.77 -27.41 -1.42
CA ILE A 83 10.85 -25.96 -1.67
C ILE A 83 10.86 -25.18 -0.34
N GLU A 84 10.10 -25.62 0.65
CA GLU A 84 10.07 -25.01 1.98
C GLU A 84 11.40 -25.19 2.74
N GLY A 85 12.08 -26.32 2.54
CA GLY A 85 13.47 -26.50 2.94
C GLY A 85 14.38 -25.41 2.33
N LYS A 86 14.23 -25.10 1.05
CA LYS A 86 14.99 -24.04 0.37
C LYS A 86 14.59 -22.62 0.77
N ILE A 87 13.33 -22.38 1.12
CA ILE A 87 12.90 -21.10 1.72
C ILE A 87 13.55 -20.93 3.11
N ASN A 88 13.70 -22.00 3.91
CA ASN A 88 14.41 -21.94 5.18
C ASN A 88 15.91 -21.63 5.01
N GLU A 89 16.58 -22.20 4.01
CA GLU A 89 17.95 -21.84 3.65
C GLU A 89 18.07 -20.34 3.29
N VAL A 90 17.13 -19.79 2.51
CA VAL A 90 17.09 -18.34 2.19
C VAL A 90 16.91 -17.49 3.46
N VAL A 91 16.01 -17.86 4.36
CA VAL A 91 15.79 -17.10 5.62
C VAL A 91 17.07 -17.10 6.47
N ALA A 92 17.69 -18.27 6.68
CA ALA A 92 18.91 -18.40 7.45
C ALA A 92 20.10 -17.63 6.84
N ASN A 93 20.28 -17.70 5.52
CA ASN A 93 21.31 -16.92 4.81
C ASN A 93 21.08 -15.41 4.92
N GLY A 94 19.81 -14.97 4.89
CA GLY A 94 19.45 -13.59 5.12
C GLY A 94 19.77 -13.13 6.54
N GLU A 95 19.43 -13.92 7.56
CA GLU A 95 19.74 -13.66 8.97
C GLU A 95 21.25 -13.64 9.25
N ALA A 96 22.01 -14.52 8.60
CA ALA A 96 23.48 -14.54 8.65
C ALA A 96 24.15 -13.40 7.84
N GLY A 97 23.38 -12.58 7.11
CA GLY A 97 23.90 -11.43 6.36
C GLY A 97 24.67 -11.80 5.09
N LEU A 98 24.37 -12.96 4.48
CA LEU A 98 25.08 -13.51 3.31
C LEU A 98 24.56 -12.96 1.95
N TYR A 99 23.59 -12.06 1.98
CA TYR A 99 22.97 -11.44 0.80
C TYR A 99 23.29 -9.95 0.69
N ARG A 100 23.17 -9.38 -0.52
CA ARG A 100 23.31 -7.96 -0.83
C ARG A 100 22.28 -7.13 -0.06
N GLU A 101 22.59 -5.85 0.23
CA GLU A 101 21.75 -4.99 1.08
C GLU A 101 20.30 -4.93 0.61
N HIS A 102 20.07 -4.75 -0.69
CA HIS A 102 18.72 -4.58 -1.25
C HIS A 102 18.01 -5.91 -1.54
N THR A 103 18.66 -7.05 -1.32
CA THR A 103 18.01 -8.38 -1.36
C THR A 103 17.04 -8.56 -0.19
N VAL A 104 17.32 -8.05 1.02
CA VAL A 104 16.57 -8.42 2.24
C VAL A 104 15.85 -7.24 2.91
N ASP A 105 14.54 -7.12 2.68
CA ASP A 105 13.66 -6.26 3.49
C ASP A 105 13.19 -6.99 4.75
N ARG A 106 13.12 -6.26 5.88
CA ARG A 106 12.66 -6.78 7.17
C ARG A 106 11.59 -5.86 7.76
N ALA A 107 10.36 -6.37 7.87
CA ALA A 107 9.29 -5.75 8.63
C ALA A 107 8.84 -6.68 9.79
N PRO A 108 8.25 -6.15 10.89
CA PRO A 108 8.13 -6.89 12.16
C PRO A 108 7.41 -8.25 12.14
N LEU A 109 6.57 -8.51 11.14
CA LEU A 109 5.87 -9.80 10.94
C LEU A 109 5.98 -10.30 9.48
N ARG A 110 6.87 -9.73 8.66
CA ARG A 110 7.07 -10.14 7.27
C ARG A 110 8.44 -9.70 6.74
N ASN A 111 9.26 -10.65 6.32
CA ASN A 111 10.47 -10.38 5.54
C ASN A 111 10.19 -10.49 4.03
N LYS A 112 10.97 -9.81 3.20
CA LYS A 112 11.02 -10.07 1.75
C LYS A 112 12.46 -10.33 1.30
N TYR A 113 12.61 -11.26 0.37
CA TYR A 113 13.86 -11.62 -0.28
C TYR A 113 13.72 -11.40 -1.79
N PHE A 114 14.42 -10.41 -2.34
CA PHE A 114 14.36 -10.00 -3.74
C PHE A 114 15.50 -10.60 -4.54
N PHE A 115 15.17 -11.32 -5.62
CA PHE A 115 16.17 -11.93 -6.50
C PHE A 115 15.96 -11.58 -7.98
N GLY A 116 17.06 -11.40 -8.71
CA GLY A 116 17.15 -10.98 -10.11
C GLY A 116 16.86 -9.49 -10.32
N GLU A 117 15.72 -9.01 -9.80
CA GLU A 117 15.28 -7.61 -9.89
C GLU A 117 14.49 -7.22 -8.63
N GLY A 118 15.00 -6.22 -7.91
CA GLY A 118 14.31 -5.54 -6.80
C GLY A 118 13.95 -4.09 -7.14
N TYR A 119 13.08 -3.49 -6.33
CA TYR A 119 12.61 -2.12 -6.54
C TYR A 119 12.44 -1.34 -5.23
N THR A 120 12.45 -0.02 -5.32
CA THR A 120 12.22 0.90 -4.21
C THR A 120 10.75 0.93 -3.79
N TYR A 121 10.46 0.92 -2.49
CA TYR A 121 9.09 1.02 -1.96
C TYR A 121 9.04 1.50 -0.50
N GLY A 122 7.83 1.69 0.03
CA GLY A 122 7.60 2.01 1.45
C GLY A 122 8.25 3.33 1.86
N ALA A 123 9.05 3.32 2.94
CA ALA A 123 9.73 4.51 3.45
C ALA A 123 10.66 5.18 2.43
N GLN A 124 11.14 4.46 1.41
CA GLN A 124 11.93 5.05 0.32
C GLN A 124 11.09 5.95 -0.61
N LEU A 125 9.76 5.75 -0.64
CA LEU A 125 8.81 6.57 -1.38
C LEU A 125 8.32 7.80 -0.59
N GLU A 126 8.57 7.91 0.72
CA GLU A 126 8.17 9.09 1.53
C GLU A 126 8.76 10.42 1.02
N LYS A 127 9.76 10.37 0.14
CA LYS A 127 10.37 11.54 -0.52
C LYS A 127 9.91 11.77 -1.97
N ARG A 128 9.06 10.90 -2.53
CA ARG A 128 8.70 10.89 -3.96
C ARG A 128 7.21 10.62 -4.26
N GLY A 129 6.46 10.04 -3.32
CA GLY A 129 5.05 9.65 -3.48
C GLY A 129 4.85 8.23 -4.05
N PRO A 130 3.63 7.69 -3.99
CA PRO A 130 3.28 6.41 -4.61
C PRO A 130 3.35 6.48 -6.14
N GLY A 131 3.53 5.33 -6.81
CA GLY A 131 3.72 5.30 -8.27
C GLY A 131 5.12 5.78 -8.72
N GLN A 132 6.01 6.11 -7.77
CA GLN A 132 7.40 6.48 -8.04
C GLN A 132 8.40 5.38 -7.65
N GLU A 133 7.95 4.14 -7.58
CA GLU A 133 8.79 2.94 -7.53
C GLU A 133 9.79 2.97 -8.68
N ARG A 134 11.01 2.51 -8.40
CA ARG A 134 12.09 2.36 -9.37
C ARG A 134 12.78 1.04 -9.15
N LEU A 135 13.16 0.34 -10.22
CA LEU A 135 14.06 -0.80 -10.12
C LEU A 135 15.42 -0.33 -9.57
N TYR A 136 16.08 -1.15 -8.76
CA TYR A 136 17.47 -0.88 -8.39
C TYR A 136 18.39 -1.00 -9.62
N PRO A 137 19.61 -0.43 -9.56
CA PRO A 137 20.67 -0.74 -10.50
C PRO A 137 20.92 -2.25 -10.62
N LYS A 138 21.43 -2.68 -11.79
CA LYS A 138 21.75 -4.09 -12.03
C LYS A 138 22.87 -4.53 -11.08
N GLY A 139 22.65 -5.62 -10.35
CA GLY A 139 23.60 -6.19 -9.40
C GLY A 139 23.39 -5.81 -7.93
N GLU A 140 22.46 -4.91 -7.59
CA GLU A 140 22.19 -4.50 -6.19
C GLU A 140 21.39 -5.53 -5.37
N VAL A 141 20.66 -6.41 -6.06
CA VAL A 141 20.01 -7.59 -5.47
C VAL A 141 20.69 -8.85 -5.99
N ASP A 142 20.63 -9.93 -5.22
CA ASP A 142 21.22 -11.22 -5.60
C ASP A 142 20.49 -11.85 -6.80
N ASP A 143 21.20 -12.70 -7.52
CA ASP A 143 20.67 -13.40 -8.69
C ASP A 143 19.63 -14.46 -8.26
N ILE A 144 18.72 -14.86 -9.17
CA ILE A 144 17.68 -15.86 -8.86
C ILE A 144 18.36 -17.20 -8.50
N PRO A 145 18.14 -17.76 -7.29
CA PRO A 145 18.77 -19.01 -6.89
C PRO A 145 18.42 -20.15 -7.86
N THR A 146 19.39 -21.02 -8.16
CA THR A 146 19.19 -22.13 -9.10
C THR A 146 17.99 -23.00 -8.74
N TRP A 147 17.78 -23.30 -7.46
CA TRP A 147 16.63 -24.07 -6.99
C TRP A 147 15.27 -23.42 -7.35
N VAL A 148 15.18 -22.09 -7.48
CA VAL A 148 13.96 -21.40 -7.93
C VAL A 148 13.73 -21.65 -9.43
N HIS A 149 14.79 -21.68 -10.22
CA HIS A 149 14.72 -22.10 -11.63
C HIS A 149 14.32 -23.57 -11.73
N ASP A 150 15.04 -24.46 -11.06
CA ASP A 150 14.92 -25.92 -11.20
C ASP A 150 13.59 -26.45 -10.66
N LEU A 151 13.21 -26.04 -9.44
CA LEU A 151 12.05 -26.60 -8.73
C LEU A 151 10.74 -25.84 -9.04
N VAL A 152 10.80 -24.53 -9.30
CA VAL A 152 9.60 -23.67 -9.38
C VAL A 152 9.33 -23.19 -10.79
N ILE A 153 10.24 -22.42 -11.40
CA ILE A 153 10.03 -21.83 -12.73
C ILE A 153 9.91 -22.91 -13.80
N THR A 154 10.76 -23.94 -13.77
CA THR A 154 10.73 -25.05 -14.74
C THR A 154 9.40 -25.80 -14.70
N LYS A 155 8.82 -26.07 -13.52
CA LYS A 155 7.49 -26.68 -13.38
C LYS A 155 6.38 -25.80 -13.94
N LEU A 156 6.44 -24.49 -13.70
CA LEU A 156 5.46 -23.52 -14.22
C LEU A 156 5.52 -23.38 -15.75
N VAL A 157 6.72 -23.44 -16.33
CA VAL A 157 6.92 -23.46 -17.80
C VAL A 157 6.42 -24.77 -18.40
N ALA A 158 6.78 -25.92 -17.81
CA ALA A 158 6.30 -27.24 -18.25
C ALA A 158 4.77 -27.41 -18.14
N SER A 159 4.15 -26.71 -17.18
CA SER A 159 2.69 -26.68 -16.99
C SER A 159 1.99 -25.58 -17.83
N GLY A 160 2.72 -24.86 -18.69
CA GLY A 160 2.17 -23.82 -19.57
C GLY A 160 1.70 -22.54 -18.87
N VAL A 161 2.04 -22.33 -17.60
CA VAL A 161 1.60 -21.16 -16.80
C VAL A 161 2.29 -19.87 -17.23
N VAL A 162 3.56 -19.97 -17.63
CA VAL A 162 4.37 -18.87 -18.21
C VAL A 162 5.28 -19.44 -19.30
N PRO A 163 5.62 -18.65 -20.34
CA PRO A 163 6.60 -19.09 -21.32
C PRO A 163 8.02 -19.07 -20.74
N GLU A 164 8.90 -19.87 -21.35
CA GLU A 164 10.33 -19.85 -21.04
C GLU A 164 10.92 -18.44 -21.22
N GLY A 165 11.87 -18.05 -20.36
CA GLY A 165 12.43 -16.70 -20.36
C GLY A 165 11.45 -15.57 -19.98
N PHE A 166 10.26 -15.89 -19.45
CA PHE A 166 9.37 -14.88 -18.88
C PHE A 166 9.95 -14.28 -17.60
N VAL A 167 10.20 -15.11 -16.58
CA VAL A 167 10.56 -14.66 -15.23
C VAL A 167 11.98 -14.09 -15.18
N ASN A 168 12.12 -12.89 -14.61
CA ASN A 168 13.41 -12.28 -14.28
C ASN A 168 13.42 -11.56 -12.91
N SER A 169 12.28 -11.56 -12.19
CA SER A 169 12.16 -11.13 -10.80
C SER A 169 11.50 -12.25 -10.01
N ALA A 170 12.17 -12.74 -8.97
CA ALA A 170 11.63 -13.68 -8.00
C ALA A 170 11.67 -13.04 -6.61
N VAL A 171 10.53 -12.91 -5.94
CA VAL A 171 10.45 -12.32 -4.59
C VAL A 171 9.77 -13.28 -3.64
N ILE A 172 10.49 -13.69 -2.60
CA ILE A 172 9.95 -14.54 -1.53
C ILE A 172 9.50 -13.63 -0.40
N ASN A 173 8.20 -13.62 -0.09
CA ASN A 173 7.68 -13.00 1.13
C ASN A 173 7.48 -14.11 2.18
N ASP A 174 8.10 -14.00 3.35
CA ASP A 174 7.89 -14.91 4.48
C ASP A 174 7.14 -14.15 5.60
N TYR A 175 5.99 -14.68 6.03
CA TYR A 175 5.06 -14.05 6.96
C TYR A 175 5.00 -14.84 8.28
N GLN A 176 5.14 -14.12 9.38
CA GLN A 176 4.88 -14.63 10.73
C GLN A 176 3.37 -14.55 11.05
N PRO A 177 2.88 -15.28 12.07
CA PRO A 177 1.47 -15.19 12.51
C PRO A 177 1.02 -13.75 12.77
N GLY A 178 -0.15 -13.36 12.28
CA GLY A 178 -0.64 -11.97 12.28
C GLY A 178 0.03 -11.05 11.26
N GLY A 179 0.97 -11.56 10.45
CA GLY A 179 1.58 -10.85 9.33
C GLY A 179 0.58 -10.47 8.25
N CYS A 180 0.90 -9.42 7.48
CA CYS A 180 -0.01 -8.88 6.48
C CYS A 180 0.71 -8.18 5.33
N ILE A 181 -0.05 -7.83 4.29
CA ILE A 181 0.33 -6.80 3.32
C ILE A 181 -0.86 -5.88 3.11
N VAL A 182 -0.63 -4.57 3.22
CA VAL A 182 -1.62 -3.52 2.99
C VAL A 182 -2.04 -3.52 1.53
N SER A 183 -3.27 -3.12 1.23
CA SER A 183 -3.78 -3.01 -0.14
C SER A 183 -2.86 -2.21 -1.05
N HIS A 184 -2.54 -2.82 -2.19
CA HIS A 184 -1.69 -2.26 -3.24
C HIS A 184 -2.00 -2.89 -4.60
N VAL A 185 -1.43 -2.32 -5.66
CA VAL A 185 -1.40 -2.91 -7.01
C VAL A 185 0.06 -3.20 -7.35
N ASP A 186 0.36 -4.28 -8.07
CA ASP A 186 1.71 -4.59 -8.53
C ASP A 186 2.17 -3.50 -9.54
N PRO A 187 3.26 -2.74 -9.28
CA PRO A 187 3.55 -1.52 -10.03
C PRO A 187 3.58 -1.71 -11.55
N LEU A 188 2.60 -1.13 -12.25
CA LEU A 188 2.33 -1.36 -13.68
C LEU A 188 3.46 -0.85 -14.59
N HIS A 189 4.18 0.19 -14.16
CA HIS A 189 5.37 0.71 -14.82
C HIS A 189 6.64 -0.10 -14.55
N ILE A 190 6.61 -1.07 -13.63
CA ILE A 190 7.75 -1.95 -13.31
C ILE A 190 7.54 -3.35 -13.88
N PHE A 191 6.37 -3.94 -13.69
CA PHE A 191 6.10 -5.36 -13.99
C PHE A 191 5.11 -5.56 -15.13
N ALA A 192 5.52 -6.32 -16.14
CA ALA A 192 4.63 -6.90 -17.13
C ALA A 192 3.74 -7.98 -16.48
N ARG A 193 2.60 -8.25 -17.11
CA ARG A 193 1.63 -9.27 -16.68
C ARG A 193 1.83 -10.56 -17.49
N PRO A 194 1.39 -11.73 -16.99
CA PRO A 194 0.74 -11.94 -15.68
C PRO A 194 1.71 -11.82 -14.50
N ILE A 195 1.14 -11.60 -13.31
CA ILE A 195 1.84 -11.76 -12.03
C ILE A 195 1.56 -13.18 -11.54
N VAL A 196 2.61 -13.98 -11.29
CA VAL A 196 2.46 -15.37 -10.80
C VAL A 196 2.90 -15.45 -9.35
N SER A 197 2.17 -16.23 -8.55
CA SER A 197 2.50 -16.47 -7.13
C SER A 197 2.26 -17.93 -6.76
N VAL A 198 3.13 -18.50 -5.92
CA VAL A 198 3.03 -19.89 -5.41
C VAL A 198 3.12 -19.88 -3.89
N SER A 199 2.15 -20.47 -3.20
CA SER A 199 2.01 -20.39 -1.73
C SER A 199 2.61 -21.60 -1.01
N PHE A 200 3.26 -21.36 0.13
CA PHE A 200 4.01 -22.36 0.89
C PHE A 200 3.79 -22.24 2.42
N PHE A 201 4.13 -23.30 3.13
CA PHE A 201 3.89 -23.63 4.54
C PHE A 201 2.40 -23.82 4.90
N SER A 202 1.53 -22.86 4.60
CA SER A 202 0.13 -22.89 5.06
C SER A 202 -0.88 -22.21 4.13
N ASP A 203 -2.15 -22.55 4.34
CA ASP A 203 -3.30 -22.00 3.64
C ASP A 203 -3.64 -20.59 4.17
N SER A 204 -4.04 -19.69 3.27
CA SER A 204 -4.46 -18.33 3.63
C SER A 204 -5.47 -17.78 2.60
N ALA A 205 -5.74 -16.47 2.64
CA ALA A 205 -6.60 -15.77 1.68
C ALA A 205 -5.90 -14.55 1.08
N LEU A 206 -6.03 -14.39 -0.25
CA LEU A 206 -5.69 -13.16 -0.96
C LEU A 206 -6.99 -12.36 -1.13
N CYS A 207 -7.04 -11.17 -0.55
CA CYS A 207 -8.23 -10.32 -0.53
C CYS A 207 -8.11 -9.18 -1.55
N PHE A 208 -9.17 -8.89 -2.29
CA PHE A 208 -9.23 -7.81 -3.29
C PHE A 208 -10.21 -6.72 -2.85
N GLY A 209 -9.91 -5.46 -3.19
CA GLY A 209 -10.76 -4.28 -2.89
C GLY A 209 -10.77 -3.83 -1.43
N CYS A 210 -9.95 -4.43 -0.56
CA CYS A 210 -9.87 -4.06 0.85
C CYS A 210 -9.38 -2.61 1.05
N ARG A 211 -9.99 -1.90 2.01
CA ARG A 211 -9.50 -0.61 2.52
C ARG A 211 -8.94 -0.79 3.92
N PHE A 212 -7.74 -0.28 4.17
CA PHE A 212 -7.09 -0.33 5.48
C PHE A 212 -7.31 0.99 6.21
N GLN A 213 -7.82 0.92 7.44
CA GLN A 213 -7.82 2.02 8.39
C GLN A 213 -6.73 1.76 9.43
N PHE A 214 -6.02 2.80 9.85
CA PHE A 214 -4.95 2.71 10.85
C PHE A 214 -5.37 3.42 12.14
N LYS A 215 -4.85 2.95 13.29
CA LYS A 215 -5.11 3.47 14.64
C LYS A 215 -6.59 3.29 15.13
N PRO A 216 -7.06 2.06 15.43
CA PRO A 216 -6.38 0.76 15.33
C PRO A 216 -6.39 0.23 13.89
N ILE A 217 -5.61 -0.81 13.61
CA ILE A 217 -5.65 -1.48 12.30
C ILE A 217 -7.04 -2.12 12.13
N ARG A 218 -7.76 -1.73 11.10
CA ARG A 218 -8.99 -2.36 10.61
C ARG A 218 -8.88 -2.56 9.11
N VAL A 219 -9.51 -3.60 8.59
CA VAL A 219 -9.64 -3.84 7.16
C VAL A 219 -11.13 -3.90 6.83
N SER A 220 -11.55 -3.32 5.71
CA SER A 220 -12.91 -3.50 5.20
C SER A 220 -13.16 -4.95 4.80
N GLU A 221 -14.44 -5.29 4.61
CA GLU A 221 -14.80 -6.48 3.84
C GLU A 221 -14.16 -6.39 2.43
N PRO A 222 -13.63 -7.49 1.87
CA PRO A 222 -13.11 -7.53 0.51
C PRO A 222 -14.24 -7.58 -0.53
N VAL A 223 -13.96 -7.10 -1.74
CA VAL A 223 -14.78 -7.36 -2.94
C VAL A 223 -14.77 -8.86 -3.26
N LEU A 224 -13.57 -9.47 -3.26
CA LEU A 224 -13.37 -10.91 -3.41
C LEU A 224 -12.35 -11.41 -2.39
N GLU A 225 -12.65 -12.54 -1.75
CA GLU A 225 -11.72 -13.30 -0.91
C GLU A 225 -11.34 -14.59 -1.65
N LEU A 226 -10.07 -14.71 -2.05
CA LEU A 226 -9.56 -15.85 -2.81
C LEU A 226 -8.72 -16.77 -1.90
N PRO A 227 -9.15 -18.01 -1.64
CA PRO A 227 -8.34 -18.98 -0.91
C PRO A 227 -7.04 -19.30 -1.67
N VAL A 228 -5.90 -19.18 -0.98
CA VAL A 228 -4.56 -19.48 -1.50
C VAL A 228 -3.92 -20.58 -0.64
N ARG A 229 -4.16 -21.83 -1.06
CA ARG A 229 -3.72 -23.05 -0.37
C ARG A 229 -2.22 -23.33 -0.57
N ARG A 230 -1.59 -24.10 0.32
CA ARG A 230 -0.22 -24.62 0.13
C ARG A 230 -0.10 -25.36 -1.21
N GLY A 231 0.95 -25.08 -1.98
CA GLY A 231 1.18 -25.62 -3.32
C GLY A 231 0.32 -25.01 -4.44
N SER A 232 -0.69 -24.19 -4.12
CA SER A 232 -1.50 -23.52 -5.14
C SER A 232 -0.70 -22.41 -5.84
N VAL A 233 -0.83 -22.39 -7.18
CA VAL A 233 -0.36 -21.31 -8.04
C VAL A 233 -1.53 -20.37 -8.28
N THR A 234 -1.33 -19.07 -8.09
CA THR A 234 -2.30 -18.02 -8.43
C THR A 234 -1.67 -17.05 -9.42
N VAL A 235 -2.34 -16.88 -10.56
CA VAL A 235 -1.95 -16.05 -11.70
C VAL A 235 -2.93 -14.87 -11.76
N LEU A 236 -2.41 -13.64 -11.77
CA LEU A 236 -3.19 -12.41 -11.86
C LEU A 236 -2.92 -11.69 -13.19
N SER A 237 -3.99 -11.24 -13.84
CA SER A 237 -3.98 -10.51 -15.11
C SER A 237 -5.21 -9.60 -15.25
N GLY A 238 -5.15 -8.61 -16.14
CA GLY A 238 -6.26 -7.68 -16.38
C GLY A 238 -6.78 -7.05 -15.08
N TYR A 239 -8.10 -6.99 -14.92
CA TYR A 239 -8.75 -6.31 -13.79
C TYR A 239 -8.18 -6.69 -12.41
N ALA A 240 -7.87 -7.96 -12.18
CA ALA A 240 -7.31 -8.46 -10.91
C ALA A 240 -5.84 -8.07 -10.65
N ALA A 241 -5.11 -7.65 -11.68
CA ALA A 241 -3.72 -7.19 -11.59
C ALA A 241 -3.58 -5.67 -11.76
N ASP A 242 -4.55 -5.00 -12.38
CA ASP A 242 -4.38 -3.64 -12.92
C ASP A 242 -5.35 -2.62 -12.31
N ASP A 243 -6.62 -2.98 -12.12
CA ASP A 243 -7.70 -2.05 -11.76
C ASP A 243 -8.09 -2.10 -10.27
N ILE A 244 -7.86 -3.23 -9.58
CA ILE A 244 -8.22 -3.39 -8.16
C ILE A 244 -6.99 -3.63 -7.26
N THR A 245 -7.02 -3.09 -6.04
CA THR A 245 -5.99 -3.38 -5.03
C THR A 245 -6.16 -4.78 -4.43
N HIS A 246 -5.05 -5.43 -4.09
CA HIS A 246 -5.03 -6.69 -3.36
C HIS A 246 -4.18 -6.61 -2.07
N CYS A 247 -4.55 -7.43 -1.08
CA CYS A 247 -3.98 -7.44 0.26
C CYS A 247 -4.02 -8.85 0.90
N ILE A 248 -3.34 -9.00 2.04
CA ILE A 248 -3.55 -10.14 2.96
C ILE A 248 -3.83 -9.55 4.34
N ARG A 249 -4.92 -9.96 5.00
CA ARG A 249 -5.37 -9.40 6.27
C ARG A 249 -4.69 -10.16 7.43
N PRO A 250 -4.40 -9.51 8.58
CA PRO A 250 -3.73 -10.17 9.71
C PRO A 250 -4.40 -11.48 10.19
N GLN A 251 -5.74 -11.54 10.15
CA GLN A 251 -6.51 -12.72 10.56
C GLN A 251 -6.41 -13.92 9.59
N ASP A 252 -5.88 -13.72 8.38
CA ASP A 252 -5.72 -14.75 7.36
C ASP A 252 -4.38 -15.49 7.48
N ILE A 253 -3.43 -14.96 8.25
CA ILE A 253 -2.11 -15.54 8.53
C ILE A 253 -2.10 -16.02 9.98
N LYS A 254 -2.63 -17.22 10.19
CA LYS A 254 -2.81 -17.84 11.52
C LYS A 254 -1.56 -18.55 12.02
N GLU A 255 -0.76 -19.05 11.08
CA GLU A 255 0.54 -19.69 11.27
C GLU A 255 1.54 -19.09 10.27
N ARG A 256 2.77 -19.63 10.20
CA ARG A 256 3.77 -19.14 9.23
C ARG A 256 3.31 -19.46 7.80
N ARG A 257 3.43 -18.48 6.89
CA ARG A 257 3.18 -18.66 5.45
C ARG A 257 4.28 -18.00 4.63
N ALA A 258 4.71 -18.65 3.56
CA ALA A 258 5.53 -18.01 2.54
C ALA A 258 4.81 -17.95 1.19
N VAL A 259 5.25 -17.06 0.31
CA VAL A 259 4.83 -17.02 -1.09
C VAL A 259 6.01 -16.60 -1.96
N ILE A 260 6.24 -17.33 -3.05
CA ILE A 260 7.20 -16.95 -4.09
C ILE A 260 6.42 -16.24 -5.19
N ILE A 261 6.76 -14.98 -5.46
CA ILE A 261 6.13 -14.13 -6.47
C ILE A 261 7.11 -14.02 -7.66
N LEU A 262 6.66 -14.47 -8.83
CA LEU A 262 7.46 -14.60 -10.05
C LEU A 262 6.89 -13.63 -11.12
N ARG A 263 7.74 -12.72 -11.60
CA ARG A 263 7.35 -11.62 -12.49
C ARG A 263 8.38 -11.38 -13.58
N LYS A 264 7.95 -10.64 -14.62
CA LYS A 264 8.81 -10.07 -15.65
C LYS A 264 8.86 -8.55 -15.48
N THR A 265 10.05 -7.98 -15.28
CA THR A 265 10.23 -6.52 -15.37
C THR A 265 10.07 -6.04 -16.80
N ARG A 266 9.49 -4.86 -16.99
CA ARG A 266 9.35 -4.26 -18.32
C ARG A 266 10.71 -3.76 -18.84
N PRO A 267 10.98 -3.78 -20.16
CA PRO A 267 12.22 -3.22 -20.73
C PRO A 267 12.39 -1.71 -20.48
N ASP A 268 11.27 -0.98 -20.36
CA ASP A 268 11.19 0.46 -20.09
C ASP A 268 11.00 0.78 -18.58
N ALA A 269 11.07 -0.22 -17.70
CA ALA A 269 10.87 -0.04 -16.27
C ALA A 269 11.94 0.90 -15.68
N PRO A 270 11.56 2.07 -15.12
CA PRO A 270 12.51 3.09 -14.74
C PRO A 270 13.35 2.65 -13.53
N ARG A 271 14.66 2.85 -13.61
CA ARG A 271 15.62 2.53 -12.55
C ARG A 271 15.93 3.73 -11.67
N VAL A 272 16.52 3.48 -10.50
CA VAL A 272 17.27 4.51 -9.78
C VAL A 272 18.55 4.77 -10.58
N ASP A 273 18.81 6.03 -10.90
CA ASP A 273 20.01 6.43 -11.61
C ASP A 273 21.25 5.99 -10.82
N GLN A 274 22.18 5.28 -11.47
CA GLN A 274 23.53 5.18 -10.94
C GLN A 274 24.13 6.59 -10.98
N SER A 275 24.16 7.27 -9.84
CA SER A 275 25.11 8.36 -9.66
C SER A 275 26.50 7.80 -9.96
N PRO A 276 27.23 8.30 -10.97
CA PRO A 276 28.58 7.82 -11.23
C PRO A 276 29.38 7.99 -9.93
N SER A 277 30.10 6.93 -9.54
CA SER A 277 30.97 6.97 -8.36
C SER A 277 31.79 8.25 -8.40
N PRO A 278 31.84 9.05 -7.30
CA PRO A 278 32.61 10.29 -7.31
C PRO A 278 34.04 9.96 -7.71
N ASN A 279 34.48 10.51 -8.85
CA ASN A 279 35.83 10.30 -9.36
C ASN A 279 36.84 10.53 -8.23
N PRO A 280 37.88 9.68 -8.07
CA PRO A 280 38.84 9.83 -6.99
C PRO A 280 39.47 11.22 -7.08
N SER A 281 39.08 12.09 -6.15
CA SER A 281 39.60 13.45 -6.05
C SER A 281 41.11 13.40 -5.78
N PRO A 282 41.90 14.34 -6.31
CA PRO A 282 43.33 14.43 -5.97
C PRO A 282 43.52 14.45 -4.45
N PRO A 283 44.61 13.86 -3.91
CA PRO A 283 44.76 13.64 -2.48
C PRO A 283 44.81 14.95 -1.69
N GLU A 284 43.69 15.30 -1.06
CA GLU A 284 43.63 16.43 -0.13
C GLU A 284 44.53 16.17 1.08
N ARG A 285 45.37 17.15 1.41
CA ARG A 285 46.36 17.01 2.48
C ARG A 285 45.65 17.02 3.83
N HIS A 286 45.91 16.01 4.66
CA HIS A 286 45.28 15.85 5.98
C HIS A 286 45.39 17.12 6.85
N ALA A 287 44.26 17.80 7.06
CA ALA A 287 44.13 18.81 8.10
C ALA A 287 43.91 18.12 9.48
N PRO A 288 44.60 18.55 10.55
CA PRO A 288 44.52 17.86 11.84
C PRO A 288 43.15 17.99 12.51
N LEU A 289 42.65 16.88 13.05
CA LEU A 289 41.35 16.78 13.72
C LEU A 289 41.30 17.67 14.97
N LYS A 290 40.31 18.58 15.05
CA LYS A 290 40.03 19.35 16.26
C LYS A 290 39.29 18.50 17.29
N ALA A 291 39.64 18.69 18.56
CA ALA A 291 39.19 17.84 19.66
C ALA A 291 37.66 17.88 19.91
N LYS A 292 37.13 16.76 20.41
CA LYS A 292 35.71 16.58 20.78
C LYS A 292 35.26 17.64 21.80
N ARG A 293 34.25 18.44 21.47
CA ARG A 293 33.49 19.21 22.48
C ARG A 293 32.45 18.30 23.14
N SER A 294 32.33 18.37 24.46
CA SER A 294 31.47 17.51 25.26
C SER A 294 30.00 17.97 25.31
N HIS A 295 29.12 17.03 25.65
CA HIS A 295 27.72 17.17 26.08
C HIS A 295 26.95 18.46 25.75
N ARG A 296 26.02 18.35 24.80
CA ARG A 296 24.66 18.89 25.01
C ARG A 296 23.75 17.73 25.40
N ARG A 297 22.86 17.95 26.37
CA ARG A 297 21.83 16.97 26.75
C ARG A 297 20.73 16.95 25.69
N ALA A 298 20.16 15.78 25.42
CA ALA A 298 18.95 15.67 24.61
C ALA A 298 17.73 16.13 25.44
N ASP A 299 16.72 16.65 24.75
CA ASP A 299 15.44 17.01 25.33
C ASP A 299 14.59 15.74 25.57
N PRO A 300 14.10 15.47 26.80
CA PRO A 300 13.40 14.22 27.10
C PRO A 300 12.11 13.98 26.29
N ASP A 301 11.41 15.04 25.87
CA ASP A 301 10.06 14.93 25.30
C ASP A 301 10.04 14.74 23.76
N ALA A 302 11.21 14.74 23.12
CA ALA A 302 11.35 14.53 21.68
C ALA A 302 10.85 13.14 21.20
N ALA A 303 10.62 12.20 22.12
CA ALA A 303 10.21 10.82 21.85
C ALA A 303 8.68 10.60 21.78
N HIS A 304 7.84 11.62 21.97
CA HIS A 304 6.38 11.46 22.07
C HIS A 304 5.54 12.19 21.01
N ARG A 305 6.17 12.64 19.91
CA ARG A 305 5.46 13.20 18.76
C ARG A 305 5.30 12.17 17.63
N PRO A 306 4.14 11.50 17.48
CA PRO A 306 3.93 10.54 16.40
C PRO A 306 3.98 11.25 15.04
N ARG A 307 4.78 10.72 14.11
CA ARG A 307 4.83 11.23 12.74
C ARG A 307 3.55 10.85 12.01
N VAL A 308 2.90 11.86 11.43
CA VAL A 308 1.72 11.73 10.57
C VAL A 308 2.21 11.21 9.22
N LEU A 309 1.71 10.06 8.77
CA LEU A 309 1.98 9.53 7.43
C LEU A 309 1.22 10.36 6.40
N GLU A 310 1.81 10.63 5.23
CA GLU A 310 1.36 11.75 4.40
C GLU A 310 -0.04 11.53 3.76
N MET A 311 -0.50 10.28 3.66
CA MET A 311 -1.89 9.94 3.30
C MET A 311 -2.93 10.61 4.23
N ASP A 312 -2.62 10.78 5.53
CA ASP A 312 -3.49 11.47 6.50
C ASP A 312 -3.78 12.95 6.09
N LYS A 313 -3.01 13.54 5.16
CA LYS A 313 -3.23 14.92 4.66
C LYS A 313 -4.20 15.02 3.48
N GLU A 314 -4.32 13.96 2.68
CA GLU A 314 -5.05 14.02 1.40
C GLU A 314 -6.55 13.75 1.60
N GLU A 315 -6.89 12.76 2.43
CA GLU A 315 -8.27 12.48 2.85
C GLU A 315 -8.89 13.69 3.58
N ASN A 316 -8.12 14.35 4.44
CA ASN A 316 -8.60 15.47 5.27
C ASN A 316 -8.79 16.81 4.50
N ARG A 317 -8.32 16.88 3.24
CA ARG A 317 -8.63 17.99 2.31
C ARG A 317 -10.00 17.82 1.64
N HIS A 318 -10.41 16.59 1.36
CA HIS A 318 -11.67 16.30 0.67
C HIS A 318 -12.88 16.42 1.60
N SER A 319 -12.70 16.16 2.90
CA SER A 319 -13.73 16.26 3.94
C SER A 319 -14.06 17.70 4.40
N SER A 320 -13.29 18.72 4.00
CA SER A 320 -13.37 20.08 4.54
C SER A 320 -13.91 21.15 3.57
N SER A 321 -14.37 20.75 2.38
CA SER A 321 -14.90 21.65 1.33
C SER A 321 -16.29 22.25 1.61
N SER A 322 -17.04 21.72 2.60
CA SER A 322 -18.42 22.13 2.90
C SER A 322 -18.62 22.70 4.32
N SER A 323 -17.98 23.83 4.64
CA SER A 323 -18.55 24.87 5.55
C SER A 323 -17.63 26.08 5.81
N ARG A 324 -17.90 27.21 5.13
CA ARG A 324 -17.65 28.57 5.66
C ARG A 324 -18.22 29.70 4.79
N LEU A 325 -19.53 29.89 4.87
CA LEU A 325 -20.12 31.21 4.61
C LEU A 325 -20.00 32.10 5.86
N HIS A 326 -19.96 33.42 5.63
CA HIS A 326 -19.99 34.50 6.62
C HIS A 326 -18.88 34.57 7.70
N ARG A 327 -17.95 35.51 7.50
CA ARG A 327 -17.92 36.72 8.37
C ARG A 327 -17.35 37.92 7.61
N ARG A 328 -17.94 39.10 7.85
CA ARG A 328 -17.43 40.41 7.39
C ARG A 328 -16.66 41.08 8.53
N SER A 329 -15.64 41.86 8.19
CA SER A 329 -15.21 43.05 8.93
C SER A 329 -14.64 44.08 7.94
N ASN A 330 -14.73 45.36 8.29
CA ASN A 330 -14.51 46.52 7.41
C ASN A 330 -13.21 47.26 7.77
N SER A 331 -12.63 48.00 6.80
CA SER A 331 -11.81 49.23 6.99
C SER A 331 -10.50 49.11 7.80
N SER A 332 -9.41 49.85 7.61
CA SER A 332 -8.87 50.78 6.57
C SER A 332 -7.32 50.82 6.81
N GLU A 333 -6.41 51.51 6.11
CA GLU A 333 -6.36 52.81 5.42
C GLU A 333 -5.34 52.80 4.24
N ASN A 334 -5.12 53.96 3.60
CA ASN A 334 -4.22 54.15 2.46
C ASN A 334 -2.83 54.66 2.87
N TYR A 335 -1.77 54.38 2.08
CA TYR A 335 -0.79 55.44 1.77
C TYR A 335 -0.07 55.30 0.40
N TRP A 336 -0.54 56.09 -0.55
CA TRP A 336 0.10 56.79 -1.69
C TRP A 336 1.47 56.40 -2.30
N ARG A 337 1.50 56.64 -3.63
CA ARG A 337 2.62 57.01 -4.55
C ARG A 337 3.23 55.87 -5.40
N ARG A 338 3.61 56.11 -6.66
CA ARG A 338 3.22 57.16 -7.64
C ARG A 338 3.70 56.71 -9.02
N SER A 339 2.80 56.62 -10.01
CA SER A 339 3.17 56.43 -11.41
C SER A 339 2.32 57.36 -12.27
N GLN A 340 2.98 58.32 -12.91
CA GLN A 340 2.40 59.27 -13.84
C GLN A 340 3.47 59.61 -14.87
N ASP A 341 3.26 59.13 -16.09
CA ASP A 341 3.59 59.84 -17.32
C ASP A 341 2.41 59.63 -18.28
N GLY A 342 1.95 60.69 -18.93
CA GLY A 342 1.18 60.65 -20.18
C GLY A 342 2.11 61.02 -21.34
N ASP A 343 1.70 61.40 -22.55
CA ASP A 343 0.45 61.34 -23.32
C ASP A 343 0.93 61.44 -24.82
N VAL A 344 0.19 61.58 -25.93
CA VAL A 344 -1.20 61.94 -26.25
C VAL A 344 -1.65 61.11 -27.46
N SER A 345 -2.82 60.47 -27.40
CA SER A 345 -3.63 60.23 -28.61
C SER A 345 -5.09 59.92 -28.34
N ARG A 346 -5.96 60.35 -29.27
CA ARG A 346 -7.41 60.46 -29.07
C ARG A 346 -8.21 59.36 -29.78
N LYS A 347 -9.41 59.13 -29.24
CA LYS A 347 -10.51 58.35 -29.86
C LYS A 347 -10.75 58.76 -31.33
N VAL A 348 -10.93 57.77 -32.21
CA VAL A 348 -12.06 57.74 -33.17
C VAL A 348 -12.61 56.31 -33.20
N LYS A 349 -13.93 56.18 -33.42
CA LYS A 349 -14.70 54.95 -33.45
C LYS A 349 -15.37 54.85 -34.82
N MET A 350 -15.22 53.74 -35.54
CA MET A 350 -16.10 53.33 -36.65
C MET A 350 -15.87 51.85 -37.02
N ARG A 351 -16.68 51.31 -37.95
CA ARG A 351 -16.95 49.86 -38.14
C ARG A 351 -17.13 49.53 -39.62
N ARG A 352 -16.95 48.24 -39.96
CA ARG A 352 -16.93 47.61 -41.30
C ARG A 352 -15.53 47.66 -41.96
N HIS A 353 -15.15 46.67 -42.78
CA HIS A 353 -15.95 45.52 -43.24
C HIS A 353 -15.49 44.18 -42.69
#